data_AF-A0A4D6ELF7-F1
#
_entry.id   AF-A0A4D6ELF7-F1
#
_cell.length_a   1.000
_cell.length_b   1.000
_cell.length_c   1.000
_cell.angle_alpha   90.00
_cell.angle_beta   90.00
_cell.angle_gamma   90.00
#
_symmetry.space_group_name_H-M   'P 1'
#
loop_
_entity.id
_entity.type
_entity.pdbx_description
1 polymer ?
#
loop_
_entity_poly.entity_id
_entity_poly.type
_entity_poly.pdbx_seq_one_letter_code
_entity_poly.pdbx_strand_id
1 'polypeptide(L)' 'MRLTQGCFSFLPDLTDEQIKAQVEYAISKGWAISVEWTDDPHPRNSYWELWGLPLFDIKDSAAVMYELNQCRR' A
#
# COMPACT_ATOMS: atom_id res chain seq x y z
N MET A 1 -2.59 15.48 15.78
CA MET A 1 -2.33 16.06 14.43
C MET A 1 -2.48 14.95 13.39
N ARG A 2 -2.61 15.26 12.09
CA ARG A 2 -2.62 14.25 11.00
C ARG A 2 -1.20 14.05 10.46
N LEU A 3 -0.76 12.80 10.32
CA LEU A 3 0.50 12.48 9.65
C LEU A 3 0.33 12.68 8.13
N THR A 4 1.30 13.32 7.48
CA THR A 4 1.25 13.65 6.05
C THR A 4 2.35 12.98 5.23
N GLN A 5 2.94 11.90 5.74
CA GLN A 5 3.78 11.00 4.91
C GLN A 5 2.89 10.25 3.92
N GLY A 6 3.43 9.86 2.77
CA GLY A 6 2.67 9.27 1.66
C GLY A 6 2.18 10.31 0.65
N CYS A 7 1.99 9.90 -0.61
CA CYS A 7 1.75 10.80 -1.74
C CYS A 7 0.35 11.43 -1.79
N PHE A 8 -0.63 10.87 -1.08
CA PHE A 8 -2.04 11.31 -1.13
C PHE A 8 -2.58 11.82 0.22
N SER A 9 -1.72 12.02 1.24
CA SER A 9 -2.18 12.25 2.62
C SER A 9 -2.81 13.62 2.90
N PHE A 10 -2.78 14.53 1.92
CA PHE A 10 -3.53 15.79 1.90
C PHE A 10 -4.94 15.66 1.32
N LEU A 11 -5.25 14.54 0.66
CA LEU A 11 -6.60 14.17 0.26
C LEU A 11 -7.32 13.46 1.43
N PRO A 12 -8.66 13.30 1.35
CA PRO A 12 -9.38 12.36 2.21
C PRO A 12 -8.79 10.94 2.09
N ASP A 13 -9.01 10.13 3.13
CA ASP A 13 -8.56 8.72 3.12
C ASP A 13 -9.20 7.98 1.93
N LEU A 14 -8.37 7.23 1.20
CA LEU A 14 -8.82 6.58 -0.03
C LEU A 14 -9.77 5.41 0.28
N THR A 15 -10.83 5.27 -0.51
CA THR A 15 -11.69 4.09 -0.47
C THR A 15 -11.00 2.88 -1.09
N ASP A 16 -11.49 1.67 -0.82
CA ASP A 16 -10.93 0.45 -1.41
C ASP A 16 -11.00 0.46 -2.95
N GLU A 17 -12.02 1.07 -3.55
CA GLU A 17 -12.12 1.24 -5.00
C GLU A 17 -11.02 2.17 -5.54
N GLN A 18 -10.70 3.24 -4.80
CA GLN A 18 -9.65 4.17 -5.18
C GLN A 18 -8.26 3.54 -5.04
N ILE A 19 -8.03 2.78 -3.96
CA ILE A 19 -6.78 2.03 -3.75
C ILE A 19 -6.61 1.00 -4.87
N LYS A 20 -7.67 0.25 -5.19
CA LYS A 20 -7.66 -0.73 -6.29
C LYS A 20 -7.25 -0.10 -7.63
N ALA A 21 -7.75 1.09 -7.95
CA ALA A 21 -7.35 1.79 -9.17
C ALA A 21 -5.85 2.18 -9.20
N GLN A 22 -5.26 2.53 -8.05
CA GLN A 22 -3.81 2.79 -7.96
C GLN A 22 -2.99 1.50 -8.12
N VAL A 23 -3.46 0.40 -7.54
CA VAL A 23 -2.86 -0.93 -7.70
C VAL A 23 -2.90 -1.36 -9.17
N GLU A 24 -4.04 -1.21 -9.85
CA GLU A 24 -4.18 -1.53 -11.28
C GLU A 24 -3.24 -0.69 -12.15
N TYR A 25 -3.06 0.59 -11.82
CA TYR A 25 -2.06 1.42 -12.48
C TYR A 25 -0.64 0.85 -12.30
N ALA A 26 -0.23 0.49 -11.08
CA ALA A 26 1.10 -0.08 -10.82
C ALA A 26 1.31 -1.42 -11.56
N ILE A 27 0.29 -2.29 -11.59
CA ILE A 27 0.31 -3.53 -12.37
C ILE A 27 0.47 -3.25 -13.86
N SER A 28 -0.25 -2.26 -14.41
CA SER A 28 -0.13 -1.88 -15.83
C SER A 28 1.28 -1.40 -16.23
N LYS A 29 2.08 -0.96 -15.25
CA LYS A 29 3.48 -0.57 -15.43
C LYS A 29 4.47 -1.71 -15.20
N GLY A 30 4.00 -2.90 -14.80
CA GLY A 30 4.84 -4.04 -14.49
C GLY A 30 5.64 -3.87 -13.19
N TRP A 31 5.13 -3.09 -12.24
CA TRP A 31 5.79 -2.88 -10.95
C TRP A 31 5.40 -3.95 -9.94
N ALA A 32 6.37 -4.39 -9.14
CA ALA A 32 6.09 -5.20 -7.95
C ALA A 32 5.45 -4.31 -6.87
N ILE A 33 4.51 -4.87 -6.12
CA ILE A 33 3.76 -4.15 -5.08
C ILE A 33 3.97 -4.84 -3.74
N SER A 34 4.29 -4.07 -2.70
CA SER A 34 4.40 -4.54 -1.30
C SER A 34 3.42 -3.79 -0.41
N VAL A 35 3.12 -4.39 0.74
CA VAL A 35 2.40 -3.75 1.85
C VAL A 35 3.34 -3.72 3.05
N GLU A 36 3.40 -2.58 3.74
CA GLU A 36 4.27 -2.32 4.88
C GLU A 36 3.48 -1.65 6.00
N TRP A 37 3.88 -1.86 7.26
CA TRP A 37 3.24 -1.29 8.44
C TRP A 37 4.26 -0.81 9.49
N THR A 38 3.88 0.18 10.29
CA THR A 38 4.64 0.64 11.46
C THR A 38 3.69 1.30 12.48
N ASP A 39 4.10 1.33 13.74
CA ASP A 39 3.54 2.17 14.79
C ASP A 39 4.44 3.36 15.18
N ASP A 40 5.66 3.44 14.62
CA ASP A 40 6.59 4.58 14.74
C ASP A 40 6.58 5.45 13.47
N PRO A 41 5.86 6.60 13.47
CA PRO A 41 5.75 7.50 12.33
C PRO A 41 6.91 8.50 12.24
N HIS A 42 8.03 8.28 12.94
CA HIS A 42 9.17 9.19 12.90
C HIS A 42 9.60 9.47 11.44
N PRO A 43 9.85 10.74 11.05
CA PRO A 43 10.14 11.11 9.65
C PRO A 43 11.42 10.52 9.08
N ARG A 44 12.23 9.86 9.92
CA ARG A 44 13.47 9.16 9.55
C ARG A 44 13.40 7.66 9.80
N ASN A 45 12.24 7.13 10.18
CA ASN A 45 12.03 5.70 10.20
C ASN A 45 11.89 5.22 8.73
N SER A 46 12.99 4.71 8.18
CA SER A 46 13.09 4.34 6.76
C SER A 46 12.67 2.90 6.46
N TYR A 47 12.52 2.05 7.47
CA TYR A 47 12.23 0.63 7.30
C TYR A 47 11.00 0.28 8.12
N TRP A 48 9.87 0.16 7.44
CA TRP A 48 8.65 -0.38 8.02
C TRP A 48 8.69 -1.91 7.92
N GLU A 49 7.84 -2.56 8.69
CA GLU A 49 7.77 -4.01 8.75
C GLU A 49 7.01 -4.53 7.51
N LEU A 50 7.59 -5.54 6.85
CA LEU A 50 7.01 -6.13 5.64
C LEU A 50 5.80 -7.01 5.98
N TRP A 51 4.69 -6.80 5.29
CA TRP A 51 3.61 -7.78 5.25
C TRP A 51 3.91 -8.84 4.17
N GLY A 52 4.56 -9.93 4.59
CA GLY A 52 4.95 -11.00 3.68
C GLY A 52 6.05 -10.59 2.71
N LEU A 53 6.00 -11.09 1.48
CA LEU A 53 6.94 -10.75 0.40
C LEU A 53 6.28 -9.80 -0.61
N PRO A 54 7.06 -8.94 -1.30
CA PRO A 54 6.53 -8.18 -2.43
C PRO A 54 5.92 -9.10 -3.49
N LEU A 55 4.78 -8.68 -4.04
CA LEU A 55 4.01 -9.44 -5.01
C LEU A 55 4.55 -9.18 -6.42
N PHE A 56 5.55 -9.96 -6.82
CA PHE A 56 6.12 -9.96 -8.17
C PHE A 56 5.18 -10.65 -9.17
N ASP A 57 5.26 -10.25 -10.44
CA ASP A 57 4.51 -10.84 -11.58
C ASP A 57 2.99 -10.92 -11.38
N ILE A 58 2.43 -10.07 -10.50
CA ILE A 58 1.00 -10.06 -10.20
C ILE A 58 0.23 -9.40 -11.33
N LYS A 59 -0.85 -10.05 -11.76
CA LYS A 59 -1.71 -9.60 -12.87
C LYS A 59 -3.09 -9.15 -12.43
N ASP A 60 -3.48 -9.48 -11.20
CA ASP A 60 -4.80 -9.23 -10.65
C ASP A 60 -4.69 -8.36 -9.39
N SER A 61 -5.33 -7.19 -9.42
CA SER A 61 -5.39 -6.26 -8.29
C SER A 61 -6.13 -6.87 -7.09
N ALA A 62 -7.02 -7.84 -7.30
CA ALA A 62 -7.75 -8.49 -6.21
C ALA A 62 -6.83 -9.21 -5.22
N ALA A 63 -5.72 -9.81 -5.68
CA ALA A 63 -4.76 -10.48 -4.81
C ALA A 63 -4.00 -9.48 -3.92
N VAL A 64 -3.63 -8.31 -4.44
CA VAL A 64 -3.02 -7.23 -3.63
C VAL A 64 -4.03 -6.70 -2.60
N MET A 65 -5.28 -6.46 -3.02
CA MET A 65 -6.34 -6.00 -2.13
C MET A 65 -6.70 -7.02 -1.04
N TYR A 66 -6.55 -8.31 -1.33
CA TYR A 66 -6.71 -9.37 -0.34
C TYR A 66 -5.65 -9.26 0.76
N GLU A 67 -4.37 -9.17 0.39
CA GLU A 67 -3.26 -9.04 1.35
C GLU A 67 -3.38 -7.77 2.21
N LEU A 68 -3.70 -6.64 1.58
CA LEU A 68 -3.97 -5.38 2.30
C LEU A 68 -5.07 -5.57 3.36
N ASN A 69 -6.15 -6.27 3.02
CA ASN A 69 -7.25 -6.53 3.94
C ASN A 69 -6.91 -7.57 5.01
N GLN A 70 -5.98 -8.50 4.78
CA GLN A 70 -5.47 -9.36 5.85
C GLN A 70 -4.58 -8.57 6.82
N CYS A 71 -3.71 -7.69 6.31
CA CYS A 71 -2.83 -6.85 7.14
C CYS A 71 -3.60 -5.88 8.05
N ARG A 72 -4.82 -5.47 7.65
CA ARG A 72 -5.69 -4.57 8.42
C ARG A 72 -6.38 -5.23 9.63
N ARG A 73 -6.40 -6.57 9.69
CA ARG A 73 -7.11 -7.33 10.74
C ARG A 73 -6.21 -7.56 11.94
#